data_AF-A0A920NC32-F1
#
_entry.id   AF-A0A920NC32-F1
#
_cell.length_a   1.000
_cell.length_b   1.000
_cell.length_c   1.000
_cell.angle_alpha   90.00
_cell.angle_beta   90.00
_cell.angle_gamma   90.00
#
_symmetry.space_group_name_H-M   'P 1'
#
loop_
_entity.id
_entity.type
_entity.pdbx_description
1 polymer ?
#
loop_
_entity_poly.entity_id
_entity_poly.type
_entity_poly.pdbx_seq_one_letter_code
_entity_poly.pdbx_strand_id
1 'polypeptide(L)'
;MSGKIYIVNVGFNASHKFCSPLFHDRTFEFIPIPEDRQLSDINGQNYSDLPSYYNIDENLNDYLPNDIKKITAHNDPEFDTFTYGDNCE
;
A
#
# COMPACT_ATOMS: atom_id res chain seq x y z
N MET A 1 23.66 18.68 -11.77
CA MET A 1 23.32 17.31 -11.33
C MET A 1 22.22 16.81 -12.23
N SER A 2 22.36 15.64 -12.84
CA SER A 2 21.28 15.01 -13.61
C SER A 2 20.42 14.20 -12.64
N GLY A 3 19.13 14.52 -12.50
CA GLY A 3 18.19 13.66 -11.79
C GLY A 3 17.86 12.42 -12.60
N LYS A 4 17.47 11.33 -11.93
CA LYS A 4 16.81 10.18 -12.55
C LYS A 4 15.31 10.33 -12.30
N ILE A 5 14.49 10.18 -13.34
CA ILE A 5 13.03 10.20 -13.24
C ILE A 5 12.58 8.75 -13.39
N TYR A 6 11.76 8.29 -12.45
CA TYR A 6 11.10 7.00 -12.51
C TYR A 6 9.61 7.24 -12.75
N ILE A 7 9.00 6.40 -13.58
CA ILE A 7 7.56 6.43 -13.87
C ILE A 7 7.00 5.11 -13.37
N VAL A 8 6.11 5.17 -12.40
CA VAL A 8 5.37 4.01 -11.89
C VAL A 8 3.95 4.08 -12.43
N ASN A 9 3.48 2.97 -13.02
CA ASN A 9 2.09 2.82 -13.41
C ASN A 9 1.34 2.09 -12.29
N VAL A 10 0.52 2.84 -11.55
CA VAL A 10 -0.39 2.27 -10.55
C VAL A 10 -1.74 2.00 -11.22
N GLY A 11 -2.12 0.73 -11.29
CA GLY A 11 -3.44 0.30 -11.75
C GLY A 11 -4.39 0.05 -10.58
N PHE A 12 -5.69 0.28 -10.78
CA PHE A 12 -6.73 -0.15 -9.85
C PHE A 12 -7.58 -1.25 -10.50
N ASN A 13 -8.08 -2.18 -9.68
CA ASN A 13 -9.02 -3.21 -10.14
C ASN A 13 -10.18 -3.34 -9.14
N ALA A 14 -11.25 -4.02 -9.54
CA ALA A 14 -12.42 -4.28 -8.70
C ALA A 14 -12.47 -5.74 -8.19
N SER A 15 -11.34 -6.45 -8.24
CA SER A 15 -11.24 -7.87 -7.89
C SER A 15 -11.08 -8.11 -6.39
N HIS A 16 -10.75 -7.07 -5.61
CA HIS A 16 -10.57 -7.14 -4.16
C HIS A 16 -11.81 -6.62 -3.41
N LYS A 17 -12.01 -7.08 -2.17
CA LYS A 17 -13.21 -6.78 -1.35
C LYS A 17 -13.16 -5.42 -0.63
N PHE A 18 -12.22 -4.57 -0.98
CA PHE A 18 -11.98 -3.29 -0.34
C PHE A 18 -11.57 -2.25 -1.38
N CYS A 19 -11.74 -0.98 -1.03
CA CYS A 19 -11.39 0.15 -1.86
C CYS A 19 -10.49 1.11 -1.09
N SER A 20 -9.57 1.76 -1.80
CA SER A 20 -8.91 2.96 -1.31
C SER A 20 -9.92 4.01 -0.84
N PRO A 21 -9.72 4.65 0.32
CA PRO A 21 -10.61 5.71 0.78
C PRO A 21 -10.50 6.94 -0.11
N LEU A 22 -11.65 7.54 -0.43
CA LEU A 22 -11.74 8.86 -1.06
C LEU A 22 -12.18 9.86 0.02
N PHE A 23 -11.36 10.87 0.27
CA PHE A 23 -11.60 11.85 1.32
C PHE A 23 -12.40 13.05 0.80
N HIS A 24 -12.87 13.90 1.73
CA HIS A 24 -13.75 15.03 1.43
C HIS A 24 -13.10 16.08 0.51
N ASP A 25 -11.79 16.23 0.60
CA ASP A 25 -10.99 17.13 -0.25
C ASP A 25 -10.68 16.52 -1.63
N ARG A 26 -11.25 15.35 -1.93
CA ARG A 26 -11.10 14.59 -3.17
C ARG A 26 -9.70 13.99 -3.36
N THR A 27 -8.88 13.98 -2.31
CA THR A 27 -7.69 13.13 -2.27
C THR A 27 -8.09 11.69 -1.95
N PHE A 28 -7.20 10.76 -2.24
CA PHE A 28 -7.38 9.35 -1.89
C PHE A 28 -6.07 8.80 -1.35
N GLU A 29 -6.14 7.70 -0.60
CA GLU A 29 -4.97 6.95 -0.19
C GLU A 29 -4.87 5.63 -0.91
N PHE A 30 -3.67 5.33 -1.40
CA PHE A 30 -3.37 4.07 -2.05
C PHE A 30 -3.39 2.94 -1.01
N ILE A 31 -4.19 1.90 -1.28
CA ILE A 31 -4.12 0.63 -0.56
C ILE A 31 -3.59 -0.40 -1.56
N PRO A 32 -2.42 -1.02 -1.29
CA PRO A 32 -1.85 -2.02 -2.18
C PRO A 32 -2.71 -3.29 -2.26
N ILE A 33 -2.46 -4.09 -3.29
CA ILE A 33 -3.01 -5.45 -3.41
C ILE A 33 -2.36 -6.38 -2.37
N PRO A 34 -3.01 -7.50 -2.02
CA PRO A 34 -2.40 -8.46 -1.09
C PRO A 34 -1.18 -9.11 -1.75
N GLU A 35 -0.16 -9.41 -0.96
CA GLU A 35 0.95 -10.25 -1.38
C GLU A 35 0.45 -11.68 -1.64
N ASP A 36 1.07 -12.39 -2.60
CA ASP A 36 0.70 -13.78 -2.92
C ASP A 36 1.07 -14.77 -1.79
N ARG A 37 1.90 -14.34 -0.85
CA ARG A 37 2.41 -15.12 0.28
C ARG A 37 2.53 -14.25 1.52
N GLN A 38 2.38 -14.89 2.69
CA GLN A 38 2.70 -14.23 3.95
C GLN A 38 4.23 -14.10 4.07
N LEU A 39 4.71 -12.88 4.31
CA LEU A 39 6.13 -12.61 4.58
C LEU A 39 6.36 -12.52 6.09
N SER A 40 7.61 -12.66 6.51
CA SER A 40 8.03 -12.35 7.89
C SER A 40 7.99 -10.83 8.11
N ASP A 41 7.77 -10.40 9.35
CA ASP A 41 7.69 -8.98 9.74
C ASP A 41 8.91 -8.13 9.36
N ILE A 42 10.07 -8.75 9.09
CA ILE A 42 11.30 -8.06 8.63
C ILE A 42 11.22 -7.66 7.14
N ASN A 43 10.46 -8.42 6.34
CA ASN A 43 10.44 -8.33 4.89
C ASN A 43 9.09 -7.90 4.32
N GLY A 44 8.07 -7.74 5.17
CA GLY A 44 6.73 -7.36 4.74
C GLY A 44 5.95 -6.70 5.87
N GLN A 45 4.94 -5.94 5.48
CA GLN A 45 4.06 -5.21 6.39
C GLN A 45 2.65 -5.79 6.28
N ASN A 46 1.98 -5.99 7.41
CA ASN A 46 0.57 -6.40 7.38
C ASN A 46 -0.32 -5.21 7.09
N TYR A 47 -1.49 -5.47 6.50
CA TYR A 47 -2.51 -4.47 6.26
C TYR A 47 -2.89 -3.67 7.52
N SER A 48 -2.88 -4.30 8.70
CA SER A 48 -3.20 -3.63 9.97
C SER A 48 -2.26 -2.51 10.35
N ASP A 49 -1.06 -2.54 9.79
CA ASP A 49 0.05 -1.68 10.15
C ASP A 49 0.31 -0.62 9.06
N LEU A 50 -0.51 -0.58 8.00
CA LEU A 50 -0.44 0.45 6.97
C LEU A 50 -0.87 1.81 7.56
N PRO A 51 0.03 2.81 7.62
CA PRO A 51 -0.30 4.11 8.16
C PRO A 51 -1.27 4.86 7.25
N SER A 52 -2.05 5.78 7.83
CA SER A 52 -2.71 6.83 7.07
C SER A 52 -1.81 8.06 7.01
N TYR A 53 -1.62 8.60 5.81
CA TYR A 53 -1.00 9.89 5.54
C TYR A 53 -2.00 11.06 5.62
N TYR A 54 -3.31 10.78 5.51
CA TYR A 54 -4.41 11.72 5.64
C TYR A 54 -4.73 11.99 7.11
N ASN A 55 -4.77 10.93 7.92
CA ASN A 55 -4.92 10.99 9.38
C ASN A 55 -3.60 10.58 10.06
N ILE A 56 -2.74 11.56 10.36
CA ILE A 56 -1.31 11.39 10.71
C ILE A 56 -0.99 10.51 11.96
N ASP A 57 -1.98 10.04 12.70
CA ASP A 57 -1.81 9.18 13.89
C ASP A 57 -2.64 7.88 13.81
N GLU A 58 -3.20 7.59 12.64
CA GLU A 58 -4.07 6.44 12.39
C GLU A 58 -3.47 5.48 11.36
N ASN A 59 -4.14 4.35 11.20
CA ASN A 59 -3.88 3.37 10.16
C ASN A 59 -5.12 3.20 9.28
N LEU A 60 -5.00 2.44 8.20
CA LEU A 60 -6.09 2.25 7.24
C LEU A 60 -7.13 1.20 7.68
N ASN A 61 -7.13 0.76 8.94
CA ASN A 61 -7.95 -0.36 9.41
C ASN A 61 -9.45 -0.18 9.26
N ASP A 62 -9.93 1.06 9.23
CA ASP A 62 -11.35 1.37 9.06
C ASP A 62 -11.84 1.14 7.61
N TYR A 63 -10.91 1.11 6.66
CA TYR A 63 -11.18 0.87 5.24
C TYR A 63 -10.92 -0.58 4.83
N LEU A 64 -10.47 -1.42 5.77
CA LEU A 64 -10.02 -2.79 5.52
C LEU A 64 -10.95 -3.82 6.21
N PRO A 65 -11.43 -4.84 5.48
CA PRO A 65 -12.11 -5.99 6.06
C PRO A 65 -11.25 -6.68 7.15
N ASN A 66 -11.89 -7.18 8.21
CA ASN A 66 -11.17 -7.77 9.34
C ASN A 66 -10.36 -9.03 8.98
N ASP A 67 -10.79 -9.77 7.95
CA ASP A 67 -10.13 -10.99 7.47
C ASP A 67 -8.79 -10.71 6.78
N ILE A 68 -8.57 -9.50 6.26
CA ILE A 68 -7.33 -9.16 5.55
C ILE A 68 -6.29 -8.46 6.41
N LYS A 69 -6.66 -7.96 7.60
CA LYS A 69 -5.78 -7.14 8.46
C LYS A 69 -4.44 -7.80 8.80
N LYS A 70 -4.40 -9.14 8.85
CA LYS A 70 -3.18 -9.92 9.16
C LYS A 70 -2.44 -10.44 7.93
N ILE A 71 -2.93 -10.12 6.73
CA ILE A 71 -2.29 -10.50 5.47
C ILE A 71 -1.19 -9.48 5.17
N THR A 72 -0.07 -9.95 4.64
CA THR A 72 0.98 -9.08 4.11
C THR A 72 0.47 -8.28 2.91
N ALA A 73 0.65 -6.97 2.96
CA ALA A 73 0.42 -6.07 1.83
C ALA A 73 1.59 -6.15 0.84
N HIS A 74 1.29 -6.12 -0.46
CA HIS A 74 2.31 -5.94 -1.50
C HIS A 74 2.71 -4.46 -1.56
N ASN A 75 3.47 -4.01 -0.54
CA ASN A 75 3.81 -2.60 -0.33
C ASN A 75 4.91 -2.13 -1.29
N ASP A 76 4.59 -2.08 -2.58
CA ASP A 76 5.49 -1.69 -3.67
C ASP A 76 4.72 -0.89 -4.75
N PRO A 77 5.15 0.34 -5.12
CA PRO A 77 6.25 1.12 -4.53
C PRO A 77 6.01 1.46 -3.06
N GLU A 78 7.11 1.50 -2.31
CA GLU A 78 7.16 2.00 -0.94
C GLU A 78 7.44 3.51 -1.01
N PHE A 79 6.56 4.33 -0.42
CA PHE A 79 6.54 5.78 -0.60
C PHE A 79 7.35 6.57 0.45
N ASP A 80 7.81 5.96 1.53
CA ASP A 80 8.61 6.62 2.57
C ASP A 80 10.07 6.79 2.12
N THR A 81 10.62 5.75 1.50
CA THR A 81 12.01 5.71 1.03
C THR A 81 12.13 5.86 -0.50
N PHE A 82 10.99 5.92 -1.20
CA PHE A 82 10.89 5.96 -2.65
C PHE A 82 11.60 4.77 -3.31
N THR A 83 11.38 3.58 -2.76
CA THR A 83 11.93 2.33 -3.29
C THR A 83 10.87 1.57 -4.07
N TYR A 84 11.33 0.85 -5.10
CA TYR A 84 10.50 -0.04 -5.89
C TYR A 84 11.14 -1.43 -5.90
N GLY A 85 10.38 -2.43 -5.49
CA GLY A 85 10.75 -3.83 -5.35
C GLY A 85 10.65 -4.58 -6.67
N ASP A 86 11.43 -4.17 -7.68
CA ASP A 86 11.50 -4.95 -8.92
C ASP A 86 12.31 -6.23 -8.68
N ASN A 87 11.67 -7.40 -8.78
CA ASN A 87 12.38 -8.66 -8.96
C ASN A 87 12.91 -8.72 -10.40
N CYS A 88 13.92 -7.88 -10.69
CA CYS A 88 14.71 -8.02 -11.90
C CYS A 88 15.64 -9.24 -11.74
N GLU A 89 15.26 -10.37 -12.34
CA GLU A 89 16.24 -11.37 -12.79
C GLU A 89 16.97 -10.87 -14.06
#